data_AF-A0A372QRQ3-F1
#
_entry.id   AF-A0A372QRQ3-F1
#
_cell.length_a   1.000
_cell.length_b   1.000
_cell.length_c   1.000
_cell.angle_alpha   90.00
_cell.angle_beta   90.00
_cell.angle_gamma   90.00
#
_symmetry.space_group_name_H-M   'P 1'
#
loop_
_entity.id
_entity.type
_entity.pdbx_description
1 polymer ?
#
loop_
_entity_poly.entity_id
_entity_poly.type
_entity_poly.pdbx_seq_one_letter_code
_entity_poly.pdbx_strand_id
1 'polypeptide(L)'
;MQGALLTLFPPTPPNSWVIPDVNSIVTRLRQLLDLGFQLTEIVMEEAFHLFEHRLNEMGDLLISSFQKIRNESKSTISRSCLIQAIKPERNHRKFDLLEFLIIRIDQPEEALEDALNHYNVGFKYDSNSLKSSKLRSLSVHSNFYYWVLKKYGPNSRITQLCFDDILESRIWIDLKLNENPELDVPEHLTSQAYNSICSIYLEFCNDRIPFKANYLPYLKLSNEEEIIKPFFEIGLPIIFNLELNSKLLYDISYECNRPEYKINKITQKHRRKNNKVIKINKNEVKEWFRIFKNIYYDHAPVNNSITDVFRRYLEEFWERINSSQTLEID
;
A
#
# COMPACT_ATOMS: atom_id res chain seq x y z
N MET A 1 8.31 -26.94 -14.11
CA MET A 1 9.64 -26.66 -13.52
C MET A 1 9.67 -26.76 -12.00
N GLN A 2 8.67 -26.24 -11.26
CA GLN A 2 8.61 -26.32 -9.79
C GLN A 2 8.87 -27.72 -9.21
N GLY A 3 8.23 -28.77 -9.78
CA GLY A 3 8.44 -30.15 -9.33
C GLY A 3 9.89 -30.63 -9.43
N ALA A 4 10.65 -30.16 -10.43
CA ALA A 4 12.07 -30.47 -10.53
C ALA A 4 12.91 -29.71 -9.48
N LEU A 5 12.53 -28.48 -9.13
CA LEU A 5 13.17 -27.78 -8.02
C LEU A 5 12.89 -28.46 -6.68
N LEU A 6 11.71 -29.04 -6.47
CA LEU A 6 11.41 -29.85 -5.28
C LEU A 6 12.27 -31.12 -5.19
N THR A 7 12.70 -31.70 -6.32
CA THR A 7 13.65 -32.82 -6.30
C THR A 7 15.06 -32.37 -5.89
N LEU A 8 15.45 -31.13 -6.21
CA LEU A 8 16.73 -30.55 -5.82
C LEU A 8 16.71 -30.05 -4.37
N PHE A 9 15.58 -29.48 -3.94
CA PHE A 9 15.34 -28.89 -2.64
C PHE A 9 14.10 -29.54 -1.99
N PRO A 10 14.24 -30.78 -1.48
CA PRO A 10 13.14 -31.45 -0.81
C PRO A 10 12.67 -30.63 0.41
N PRO A 11 11.35 -30.53 0.66
CA PRO A 11 10.80 -29.89 1.85
C PRO A 11 11.29 -30.54 3.15
N THR A 12 11.41 -31.87 3.12
CA THR A 12 11.96 -32.69 4.20
C THR A 12 13.18 -33.43 3.68
N PRO A 13 14.39 -32.83 3.75
CA PRO A 13 15.59 -33.45 3.22
C PRO A 13 15.94 -34.74 3.98
N PRO A 14 16.25 -35.86 3.30
CA PRO A 14 16.78 -37.04 3.96
C PRO A 14 18.19 -36.75 4.52
N ASN A 15 18.64 -37.53 5.51
CA ASN A 15 19.94 -37.34 6.16
C ASN A 15 21.15 -37.36 5.20
N SER A 16 20.99 -38.01 4.04
CA SER A 16 22.01 -38.10 2.98
C SER A 16 21.94 -36.95 1.96
N TRP A 17 20.97 -36.04 2.08
CA TRP A 17 20.83 -34.93 1.14
C TRP A 17 21.91 -33.89 1.36
N VAL A 18 22.56 -33.51 0.26
CA VAL A 18 23.54 -32.43 0.20
C VAL A 18 22.91 -31.29 -0.60
N ILE A 19 23.04 -30.07 -0.08
CA ILE A 19 22.57 -28.86 -0.77
C ILE A 19 23.25 -28.81 -2.14
N PRO A 20 22.47 -28.73 -3.25
CA PRO A 20 23.04 -28.70 -4.59
C PRO A 20 23.80 -27.39 -4.83
N ASP A 21 24.91 -27.46 -5.57
CA ASP A 21 25.61 -26.26 -6.02
C ASP A 21 24.90 -25.59 -7.21
N VAL A 22 25.34 -24.38 -7.55
CA VAL A 22 24.77 -23.60 -8.67
C VAL A 22 24.85 -24.35 -10.01
N ASN A 23 25.93 -25.11 -10.26
CA ASN A 23 26.11 -25.80 -11.54
C ASN A 23 25.16 -26.99 -11.68
N SER A 24 24.89 -27.68 -10.57
CA SER A 24 23.94 -28.79 -10.48
C SER A 24 22.52 -28.30 -10.77
N ILE A 25 22.13 -27.16 -10.18
CA ILE A 25 20.83 -26.52 -10.43
C ILE A 25 20.74 -26.07 -11.90
N VAL A 26 21.76 -25.39 -12.43
CA VAL A 26 21.80 -24.95 -13.83
C VAL A 26 21.68 -26.13 -14.81
N THR A 27 22.38 -27.23 -14.55
CA THR A 27 22.31 -28.43 -15.38
C THR A 27 20.88 -28.97 -15.43
N ARG A 28 20.23 -29.06 -14.26
CA ARG A 28 18.84 -29.52 -14.18
C ARG A 28 17.87 -28.56 -14.87
N LEU A 29 18.06 -27.24 -14.72
CA LEU A 29 17.23 -26.24 -15.40
C LEU A 29 17.39 -26.32 -16.92
N ARG A 30 18.62 -26.49 -17.44
CA ARG A 30 18.87 -26.67 -18.88
C ARG A 30 18.17 -27.91 -19.44
N GLN A 31 18.22 -29.04 -18.73
CA GLN A 31 17.47 -30.23 -19.13
C GLN A 31 15.98 -29.96 -19.27
N LEU A 32 15.38 -29.13 -18.41
CA LEU A 32 13.97 -28.76 -18.52
C LEU A 32 13.73 -27.82 -19.71
N LEU A 33 14.64 -26.88 -19.97
CA LEU A 33 14.56 -26.01 -21.15
C LEU A 33 14.63 -26.83 -22.44
N ASP A 34 15.51 -27.84 -22.51
CA ASP A 34 15.67 -28.74 -23.65
C ASP A 34 14.39 -29.58 -23.89
N LEU A 35 13.61 -29.82 -22.85
CA LEU A 35 12.28 -30.47 -22.92
C LEU A 35 11.14 -29.49 -23.26
N GLY A 36 11.45 -28.23 -23.55
CA GLY A 36 10.48 -27.21 -23.96
C GLY A 36 9.84 -26.41 -22.83
N PHE A 37 10.26 -26.61 -21.57
CA PHE A 37 9.83 -25.72 -20.49
C PHE A 37 10.49 -24.34 -20.62
N GLN A 38 9.89 -23.31 -20.00
CA GLN A 38 10.45 -21.96 -19.98
C GLN A 38 10.68 -21.47 -18.55
N LEU A 39 11.81 -20.81 -18.32
CA LEU A 39 12.12 -20.12 -17.07
C LEU A 39 11.66 -18.66 -17.17
N THR A 40 10.36 -18.45 -17.01
CA THR A 40 9.73 -17.11 -16.99
C THR A 40 9.83 -16.47 -15.61
N GLU A 41 9.57 -15.17 -15.53
CA GLU A 41 9.49 -14.41 -14.27
C GLU A 41 8.48 -14.99 -13.29
N ILE A 42 7.35 -15.52 -13.79
CA ILE A 42 6.35 -16.23 -12.99
C ILE A 42 6.97 -17.49 -12.38
N VAL A 43 7.62 -18.32 -13.20
CA VAL A 43 8.24 -19.57 -12.72
C VAL A 43 9.35 -19.30 -11.71
N MET A 44 10.15 -18.24 -11.91
CA MET A 44 11.20 -17.83 -10.98
C MET A 44 10.63 -17.32 -9.66
N GLU A 45 9.61 -16.47 -9.70
CA GLU A 45 8.96 -15.98 -8.48
C GLU A 45 8.28 -17.11 -7.71
N GLU A 46 7.56 -18.00 -8.39
CA GLU A 46 6.91 -19.14 -7.76
C GLU A 46 7.93 -20.09 -7.12
N ALA A 47 9.11 -20.26 -7.71
CA ALA A 47 10.20 -20.99 -7.10
C ALA A 47 10.64 -20.34 -5.78
N PHE A 48 10.85 -19.03 -5.76
CA PHE A 48 11.21 -18.34 -4.50
C PHE A 48 10.08 -18.43 -3.46
N HIS A 49 8.83 -18.28 -3.90
CA HIS A 49 7.67 -18.39 -3.02
C HIS A 49 7.54 -19.79 -2.40
N LEU A 50 7.73 -20.85 -3.19
CA LEU A 50 7.72 -22.24 -2.73
C LEU A 50 8.74 -22.48 -1.60
N PHE A 51 9.86 -21.79 -1.66
CA PHE A 51 10.97 -21.90 -0.73
C PHE A 51 11.06 -20.74 0.26
N GLU A 52 9.98 -19.96 0.44
CA GLU A 52 9.99 -18.70 1.21
C GLU A 52 10.62 -18.88 2.61
N HIS A 53 10.26 -19.96 3.31
CA HIS A 53 10.75 -20.29 4.66
C HIS A 53 12.25 -20.63 4.75
N ARG A 54 12.92 -20.87 3.62
CA ARG A 54 14.32 -21.29 3.51
C ARG A 54 15.11 -20.43 2.52
N LEU A 55 14.62 -19.24 2.20
CA LEU A 55 15.31 -18.33 1.26
C LEU A 55 16.70 -17.90 1.77
N ASN A 56 16.92 -17.89 3.08
CA ASN A 56 18.23 -17.67 3.69
C ASN A 56 19.24 -18.79 3.37
N GLU A 57 18.79 -20.02 3.15
CA GLU A 57 19.65 -21.17 2.83
C GLU A 57 19.87 -21.31 1.32
N MET A 58 18.81 -21.21 0.52
CA MET A 58 18.85 -21.59 -0.89
C MET A 58 18.57 -20.44 -1.87
N GLY A 59 18.09 -19.29 -1.40
CA GLY A 59 17.70 -18.19 -2.27
C GLY A 59 18.85 -17.67 -3.13
N ASP A 60 20.06 -17.56 -2.55
CA ASP A 60 21.24 -17.12 -3.30
C ASP A 60 21.71 -18.13 -4.35
N LEU A 61 21.54 -19.43 -4.09
CA LEU A 61 21.83 -20.49 -5.06
C LEU A 61 20.83 -20.42 -6.23
N LEU A 62 19.54 -20.27 -5.92
CA LEU A 62 18.48 -20.16 -6.92
C LEU A 62 18.68 -18.94 -7.82
N ILE A 63 18.84 -17.75 -7.24
CA ILE A 63 19.00 -16.53 -8.05
C ILE A 63 20.29 -16.53 -8.89
N SER A 64 21.38 -17.09 -8.35
CA SER A 64 22.63 -17.25 -9.11
C SER A 64 22.47 -18.24 -10.27
N SER A 65 21.64 -19.27 -10.08
CA SER A 65 21.32 -20.23 -11.14
C SER A 65 20.45 -19.60 -12.23
N PHE A 66 19.43 -18.83 -11.82
CA PHE A 66 18.58 -18.08 -12.75
C PHE A 66 19.39 -17.06 -13.56
N GLN A 67 20.30 -16.32 -12.92
CA GLN A 67 21.24 -15.42 -13.59
C GLN A 67 22.04 -16.15 -14.69
N LYS A 68 22.60 -17.33 -14.41
CA LYS A 68 23.35 -18.11 -15.41
C LYS A 68 22.50 -18.61 -16.57
N ILE A 69 21.21 -18.87 -16.34
CA ILE A 69 20.28 -19.34 -17.38
C ILE A 69 19.76 -18.18 -18.24
N ARG A 70 19.34 -17.09 -17.60
CA ARG A 70 18.73 -15.92 -18.25
C ARG A 70 19.75 -14.96 -18.86
N ASN A 71 21.01 -15.04 -18.43
CA ASN A 71 22.04 -14.05 -18.74
C ASN A 71 21.63 -12.62 -18.33
N GLU A 72 20.91 -12.52 -17.22
CA GLU A 72 20.43 -11.27 -16.63
C GLU A 72 21.10 -11.02 -15.27
N SER A 73 21.18 -9.77 -14.83
CA SER A 73 21.67 -9.47 -13.49
C SER A 73 20.71 -9.99 -12.41
N LYS A 74 21.22 -10.28 -11.20
CA LYS A 74 20.38 -10.63 -10.04
C LYS A 74 19.35 -9.55 -9.74
N SER A 75 19.75 -8.28 -9.84
CA SER A 75 18.88 -7.10 -9.65
C SER A 75 17.73 -7.08 -10.65
N THR A 76 18.01 -7.34 -11.93
CA THR A 76 17.00 -7.44 -12.99
C THR A 76 16.00 -8.58 -12.72
N ILE A 77 16.51 -9.77 -12.37
CA ILE A 77 15.66 -10.92 -12.02
C ILE A 77 14.80 -10.60 -10.80
N SER A 78 15.38 -9.99 -9.75
CA SER A 78 14.66 -9.60 -8.56
C SER A 78 13.57 -8.56 -8.84
N ARG A 79 13.81 -7.60 -9.73
CA ARG A 79 12.79 -6.61 -10.17
C ARG A 79 11.62 -7.30 -10.87
N SER A 80 11.89 -8.20 -11.81
CA SER A 80 10.84 -8.95 -12.52
C SER A 80 10.05 -9.86 -11.57
N CYS A 81 10.73 -10.55 -10.66
CA CYS A 81 10.07 -11.37 -9.65
C CYS A 81 9.27 -10.53 -8.64
N LEU A 82 9.70 -9.31 -8.31
CA LEU A 82 8.97 -8.42 -7.41
C LEU A 82 7.59 -8.07 -7.99
N ILE A 83 7.50 -7.80 -9.30
CA ILE A 83 6.22 -7.56 -9.98
C ILE A 83 5.30 -8.77 -9.79
N GLN A 84 5.81 -9.99 -10.03
CA GLN A 84 5.01 -11.21 -9.86
C GLN A 84 4.65 -11.49 -8.40
N ALA A 85 5.52 -11.08 -7.46
CA ALA A 85 5.33 -11.31 -6.03
C ALA A 85 4.20 -10.46 -5.46
N ILE A 86 3.86 -9.31 -6.04
CA ILE A 86 2.83 -8.41 -5.48
C ILE A 86 1.46 -8.53 -6.17
N LYS A 87 1.26 -9.52 -7.05
CA LYS A 87 -0.01 -9.71 -7.76
C LYS A 87 -1.20 -9.83 -6.78
N PRO A 88 -2.43 -9.43 -7.17
CA PRO A 88 -3.58 -9.39 -6.27
C PRO A 88 -3.89 -10.71 -5.55
N GLU A 89 -3.67 -11.84 -6.23
CA GLU A 89 -3.95 -13.18 -5.70
C GLU A 89 -2.89 -13.66 -4.71
N ARG A 90 -1.75 -12.95 -4.57
CA ARG A 90 -0.68 -13.36 -3.67
C ARG A 90 -1.04 -13.00 -2.23
N ASN A 91 -1.35 -14.03 -1.44
CA ASN A 91 -1.49 -13.87 -0.01
C ASN A 91 -0.11 -13.80 0.67
N HIS A 92 0.29 -12.60 1.10
CA HIS A 92 1.47 -12.40 1.91
C HIS A 92 1.20 -12.76 3.36
N ARG A 93 1.35 -14.04 3.71
CA ARG A 93 1.33 -14.52 5.12
C ARG A 93 2.64 -14.25 5.85
N LYS A 94 3.69 -13.99 5.07
CA LYS A 94 5.04 -13.62 5.50
C LYS A 94 5.59 -12.59 4.50
N PHE A 95 6.71 -11.97 4.88
CA PHE A 95 7.38 -10.96 4.06
C PHE A 95 8.79 -11.38 3.64
N ASP A 96 9.22 -12.61 3.96
CA ASP A 96 10.57 -13.10 3.67
C ASP A 96 10.89 -13.01 2.17
N LEU A 97 9.92 -13.33 1.29
CA LEU A 97 10.10 -13.18 -0.15
C LEU A 97 10.30 -11.73 -0.57
N LEU A 98 9.46 -10.81 -0.09
CA LEU A 98 9.56 -9.38 -0.44
C LEU A 98 10.89 -8.79 0.06
N GLU A 99 11.29 -9.13 1.29
CA GLU A 99 12.57 -8.71 1.85
C GLU A 99 13.75 -9.29 1.06
N PHE A 100 13.68 -10.57 0.70
CA PHE A 100 14.70 -11.26 -0.08
C PHE A 100 14.91 -10.60 -1.44
N LEU A 101 13.84 -10.27 -2.16
CA LEU A 101 13.90 -9.64 -3.48
C LEU A 101 14.44 -8.20 -3.37
N ILE A 102 13.88 -7.40 -2.47
CA ILE A 102 14.19 -5.95 -2.37
C ILE A 102 15.66 -5.70 -2.03
N ILE A 103 16.26 -6.50 -1.15
CA ILE A 103 17.67 -6.33 -0.75
C ILE A 103 18.63 -6.58 -1.94
N ARG A 104 18.18 -7.27 -3.00
CA ARG A 104 18.97 -7.63 -4.17
C ARG A 104 18.78 -6.68 -5.36
N ILE A 105 17.92 -5.68 -5.22
CA ILE A 105 17.64 -4.68 -6.24
C ILE A 105 18.51 -3.44 -5.99
N ASP A 106 19.17 -2.94 -7.03
CA ASP A 106 20.07 -1.78 -6.92
C ASP A 106 19.33 -0.49 -6.57
N GLN A 107 18.15 -0.27 -7.17
CA GLN A 107 17.25 0.85 -6.93
C GLN A 107 15.88 0.35 -6.43
N PRO A 108 15.77 -0.03 -5.13
CA PRO A 108 14.59 -0.72 -4.62
C PRO A 108 13.33 0.14 -4.60
N GLU A 109 13.45 1.46 -4.39
CA GLU A 109 12.29 2.36 -4.38
C GLU A 109 11.71 2.54 -5.79
N GLU A 110 12.56 2.71 -6.80
CA GLU A 110 12.15 2.82 -8.21
C GLU A 110 11.53 1.50 -8.71
N ALA A 111 12.13 0.35 -8.35
CA ALA A 111 11.57 -0.95 -8.68
C ALA A 111 10.19 -1.20 -8.07
N LEU A 112 9.95 -0.69 -6.85
CA LEU A 112 8.63 -0.75 -6.24
C LEU A 112 7.64 0.16 -6.95
N GLU A 113 8.02 1.39 -7.28
CA GLU A 113 7.16 2.31 -8.03
C GLU A 113 6.74 1.69 -9.38
N ASP A 114 7.67 1.07 -10.11
CA ASP A 114 7.37 0.32 -11.33
C ASP A 114 6.41 -0.85 -11.10
N ALA A 115 6.61 -1.63 -10.02
CA ALA A 115 5.74 -2.74 -9.70
C ALA A 115 4.33 -2.26 -9.33
N LEU A 116 4.20 -1.15 -8.59
CA LEU A 116 2.91 -0.53 -8.29
C LEU A 116 2.21 -0.01 -9.56
N ASN A 117 2.97 0.64 -10.44
CA ASN A 117 2.47 1.11 -11.73
C ASN A 117 1.98 -0.04 -12.61
N HIS A 118 2.67 -1.19 -12.60
CA HIS A 118 2.26 -2.38 -13.35
C HIS A 118 0.84 -2.85 -12.98
N TYR A 119 0.45 -2.75 -11.70
CA TYR A 119 -0.90 -3.09 -11.23
C TYR A 119 -1.86 -1.89 -11.15
N ASN A 120 -1.47 -0.74 -11.70
CA ASN A 120 -2.24 0.51 -11.65
C ASN A 120 -2.62 0.91 -10.21
N VAL A 121 -1.69 0.78 -9.25
CA VAL A 121 -1.90 1.23 -7.87
C VAL A 121 -1.93 2.75 -7.83
N GLY A 122 -3.03 3.31 -7.34
CA GLY A 122 -3.26 4.74 -7.20
C GLY A 122 -4.72 5.09 -7.48
N PHE A 123 -5.01 6.37 -7.70
CA PHE A 123 -6.31 6.80 -8.22
C PHE A 123 -6.47 6.31 -9.67
N LYS A 124 -7.56 5.60 -9.94
CA LYS A 124 -7.93 5.10 -11.27
C LYS A 124 -9.04 5.93 -11.90
N TYR A 125 -9.87 6.55 -11.08
CA TYR A 125 -11.04 7.31 -11.50
C TYR A 125 -10.95 8.72 -10.91
N ASP A 126 -11.36 9.72 -11.69
CA ASP A 126 -11.71 11.01 -11.09
C ASP A 126 -12.95 10.87 -10.19
N SER A 127 -13.20 11.88 -9.36
CA SER A 127 -14.31 11.87 -8.39
C SER A 127 -15.70 11.69 -9.03
N ASN A 128 -15.90 12.10 -10.29
CA ASN A 128 -17.18 11.94 -10.98
C ASN A 128 -17.31 10.51 -11.53
N SER A 129 -16.25 10.03 -12.18
CA SER A 129 -16.18 8.68 -12.75
C SER A 129 -16.30 7.60 -11.68
N LEU A 130 -15.77 7.84 -10.47
CA LEU A 130 -15.82 6.91 -9.34
C LEU A 130 -17.26 6.50 -8.96
N LYS A 131 -18.21 7.46 -8.98
CA LYS A 131 -19.64 7.19 -8.67
C LYS A 131 -20.25 6.16 -9.62
N SER A 132 -19.88 6.25 -10.91
CA SER A 132 -20.38 5.36 -11.96
C SER A 132 -19.64 4.02 -12.05
N SER A 133 -18.56 3.84 -11.30
CA SER A 133 -17.74 2.63 -11.39
C SER A 133 -18.45 1.42 -10.79
N LYS A 134 -18.42 0.29 -11.53
CA LYS A 134 -19.14 -0.94 -11.16
C LYS A 134 -18.47 -1.73 -10.03
N LEU A 135 -17.14 -1.71 -9.98
CA LEU A 135 -16.36 -2.45 -8.98
C LEU A 135 -15.07 -1.72 -8.69
N ARG A 136 -14.76 -1.58 -7.40
CA ARG A 136 -13.43 -1.19 -6.93
C ARG A 136 -13.02 -2.06 -5.76
N SER A 137 -11.79 -2.54 -5.83
CA SER A 137 -11.06 -3.21 -4.75
C SER A 137 -9.61 -2.75 -4.82
N LEU A 138 -8.80 -3.12 -3.83
CA LEU A 138 -7.37 -2.85 -3.84
C LEU A 138 -6.68 -3.45 -5.08
N SER A 139 -5.72 -2.70 -5.62
CA SER A 139 -4.96 -3.11 -6.82
C SER A 139 -4.00 -4.25 -6.56
N VAL A 140 -3.52 -4.40 -5.32
CA VAL A 140 -2.73 -5.54 -4.86
C VAL A 140 -3.20 -5.98 -3.46
N HIS A 141 -2.69 -7.11 -2.96
CA HIS A 141 -3.12 -7.66 -1.69
C HIS A 141 -2.84 -6.70 -0.50
N SER A 142 -3.80 -6.54 0.42
CA SER A 142 -3.72 -5.57 1.54
C SER A 142 -2.48 -5.71 2.42
N ASN A 143 -2.04 -6.95 2.67
CA ASN A 143 -0.80 -7.22 3.43
C ASN A 143 0.46 -6.65 2.78
N PHE A 144 0.49 -6.47 1.45
CA PHE A 144 1.59 -5.77 0.79
C PHE A 144 1.60 -4.29 1.16
N TYR A 145 0.44 -3.61 1.17
CA TYR A 145 0.35 -2.22 1.63
C TYR A 145 0.75 -2.06 3.09
N TYR A 146 0.35 -3.01 3.94
CA TYR A 146 0.80 -3.05 5.33
C TYR A 146 2.32 -3.14 5.42
N TRP A 147 2.93 -4.03 4.64
CA TRP A 147 4.38 -4.15 4.57
C TRP A 147 5.06 -2.86 4.09
N VAL A 148 4.54 -2.20 3.05
CA VAL A 148 5.05 -0.90 2.58
C VAL A 148 5.00 0.13 3.71
N LEU A 149 3.85 0.26 4.38
CA LEU A 149 3.67 1.20 5.49
C LEU A 149 4.68 0.94 6.61
N LYS A 150 4.88 -0.32 7.01
CA LYS A 150 5.82 -0.68 8.07
C LYS A 150 7.28 -0.53 7.66
N LYS A 151 7.62 -0.82 6.40
CA LYS A 151 9.00 -0.72 5.89
C LYS A 151 9.44 0.72 5.60
N TYR A 152 8.64 1.47 4.86
CA TYR A 152 9.04 2.77 4.32
C TYR A 152 8.54 3.96 5.15
N GLY A 153 7.49 3.77 5.96
CA GLY A 153 6.90 4.81 6.79
C GLY A 153 5.95 5.74 6.02
N PRO A 154 5.23 6.62 6.73
CA PRO A 154 4.14 7.43 6.17
C PRO A 154 4.60 8.45 5.13
N ASN A 155 5.79 9.02 5.29
CA ASN A 155 6.24 10.10 4.40
C ASN A 155 6.92 9.61 3.10
N SER A 156 6.94 8.30 2.85
CA SER A 156 7.51 7.76 1.61
C SER A 156 6.56 7.96 0.43
N ARG A 157 7.11 8.29 -0.74
CA ARG A 157 6.37 8.37 -2.00
C ARG A 157 5.61 7.08 -2.31
N ILE A 158 6.23 5.92 -2.06
CA ILE A 158 5.63 4.60 -2.29
C ILE A 158 4.43 4.39 -1.38
N THR A 159 4.58 4.71 -0.09
CA THR A 159 3.47 4.63 0.88
C THR A 159 2.32 5.55 0.46
N GLN A 160 2.65 6.74 -0.03
CA GLN A 160 1.66 7.69 -0.52
C GLN A 160 0.89 7.18 -1.75
N LEU A 161 1.57 6.51 -2.69
CA LEU A 161 0.91 5.86 -3.84
C LEU A 161 -0.02 4.73 -3.38
N CYS A 162 0.38 3.94 -2.37
CA CYS A 162 -0.51 2.95 -1.78
C CYS A 162 -1.74 3.60 -1.14
N PHE A 163 -1.57 4.73 -0.46
CA PHE A 163 -2.69 5.45 0.16
C PHE A 163 -3.68 6.00 -0.88
N ASP A 164 -3.20 6.46 -2.04
CA ASP A 164 -4.06 6.88 -3.16
C ASP A 164 -5.04 5.74 -3.56
N ASP A 165 -4.54 4.50 -3.71
CA ASP A 165 -5.35 3.32 -4.05
C ASP A 165 -6.34 2.91 -2.95
N ILE A 166 -5.89 2.97 -1.69
CA ILE A 166 -6.68 2.62 -0.52
C ILE A 166 -7.82 3.63 -0.33
N LEU A 167 -7.53 4.93 -0.40
CA LEU A 167 -8.51 5.98 -0.20
C LEU A 167 -9.60 5.91 -1.28
N GLU A 168 -9.23 5.75 -2.55
CA GLU A 168 -10.21 5.60 -3.63
C GLU A 168 -11.14 4.40 -3.41
N SER A 169 -10.57 3.27 -2.98
CA SER A 169 -11.33 2.05 -2.68
C SER A 169 -12.26 2.22 -1.48
N ARG A 170 -11.80 2.91 -0.43
CA ARG A 170 -12.60 3.18 0.76
C ARG A 170 -13.76 4.15 0.50
N ILE A 171 -13.54 5.19 -0.32
CA ILE A 171 -14.59 6.11 -0.79
C ILE A 171 -15.61 5.37 -1.66
N TRP A 172 -15.15 4.51 -2.57
CA TRP A 172 -16.06 3.72 -3.40
C TRP A 172 -16.99 2.83 -2.58
N ILE A 173 -16.47 2.18 -1.53
CA ILE A 173 -17.28 1.38 -0.60
C ILE A 173 -18.41 2.21 -0.01
N ASP A 174 -18.09 3.38 0.55
CA ASP A 174 -19.10 4.27 1.14
C ASP A 174 -20.15 4.70 0.11
N LEU A 175 -19.73 5.06 -1.10
CA LEU A 175 -20.66 5.41 -2.17
C LEU A 175 -21.63 4.27 -2.51
N LYS A 176 -21.16 3.02 -2.57
CA LYS A 176 -22.02 1.87 -2.90
C LYS A 176 -22.94 1.43 -1.78
N LEU A 177 -22.49 1.57 -0.52
CA LEU A 177 -23.36 1.36 0.64
C LEU A 177 -24.42 2.45 0.76
N ASN A 178 -24.10 3.70 0.43
CA ASN A 178 -25.09 4.79 0.39
C ASN A 178 -26.14 4.61 -0.73
N GLU A 179 -25.75 4.04 -1.88
CA GLU A 179 -26.69 3.68 -2.95
C GLU A 179 -27.62 2.52 -2.54
N ASN A 180 -27.15 1.61 -1.68
CA ASN A 180 -27.89 0.42 -1.23
C ASN A 180 -27.74 0.17 0.28
N PRO A 181 -28.42 0.96 1.13
CA PRO A 181 -28.21 0.94 2.59
C PRO A 181 -28.57 -0.37 3.30
N GLU A 182 -29.27 -1.28 2.62
CA GLU A 182 -29.63 -2.60 3.16
C GLU A 182 -28.48 -3.62 3.13
N LEU A 183 -27.39 -3.30 2.41
CA LEU A 183 -26.22 -4.17 2.30
C LEU A 183 -25.18 -3.83 3.38
N ASP A 184 -24.59 -4.85 3.98
CA ASP A 184 -23.42 -4.68 4.86
C ASP A 184 -22.10 -4.52 4.07
N VAL A 185 -22.09 -5.00 2.83
CA VAL A 185 -20.92 -5.00 1.93
C VAL A 185 -21.39 -4.69 0.50
N PRO A 186 -20.66 -3.85 -0.26
CA PRO A 186 -21.01 -3.58 -1.66
C PRO A 186 -21.17 -4.84 -2.50
N GLU A 187 -22.10 -4.79 -3.46
CA GLU A 187 -22.31 -5.88 -4.41
C GLU A 187 -21.00 -6.22 -5.14
N HIS A 188 -20.73 -7.53 -5.30
CA HIS A 188 -19.50 -8.08 -5.90
C HIS A 188 -18.20 -7.90 -5.10
N LEU A 189 -18.24 -7.29 -3.91
CA LEU A 189 -17.10 -7.29 -2.99
C LEU A 189 -17.27 -8.40 -1.95
N THR A 190 -16.20 -9.15 -1.67
CA THR A 190 -16.24 -10.17 -0.59
C THR A 190 -16.08 -9.49 0.78
N SER A 191 -16.66 -10.06 1.83
CA SER A 191 -16.51 -9.56 3.20
C SER A 191 -15.03 -9.48 3.62
N GLN A 192 -14.20 -10.43 3.15
CA GLN A 192 -12.76 -10.40 3.41
C GLN A 192 -12.07 -9.21 2.73
N ALA A 193 -12.45 -8.87 1.50
CA ALA A 193 -11.90 -7.71 0.79
C ALA A 193 -12.36 -6.40 1.44
N TYR A 194 -13.64 -6.31 1.80
CA TYR A 194 -14.21 -5.20 2.56
C TYR A 194 -13.44 -4.95 3.87
N ASN A 195 -13.34 -5.97 4.74
CA ASN A 195 -12.60 -5.87 6.01
C ASN A 195 -11.14 -5.48 5.77
N SER A 196 -10.51 -6.03 4.73
CA SER A 196 -9.12 -5.71 4.38
C SER A 196 -8.92 -4.25 4.00
N ILE A 197 -9.86 -3.66 3.24
CA ILE A 197 -9.83 -2.25 2.80
C ILE A 197 -10.05 -1.31 3.97
N CYS A 198 -11.09 -1.56 4.79
CA CYS A 198 -11.39 -0.70 5.93
C CYS A 198 -10.28 -0.75 6.98
N SER A 199 -9.78 -1.96 7.29
CA SER A 199 -8.63 -2.15 8.20
C SER A 199 -7.39 -1.40 7.72
N ILE A 200 -6.97 -1.60 6.46
CA ILE A 200 -5.71 -1.00 5.98
C ILE A 200 -5.80 0.53 5.89
N TYR A 201 -6.99 1.08 5.58
CA TYR A 201 -7.22 2.52 5.60
C TYR A 201 -6.96 3.11 7.00
N LEU A 202 -7.54 2.51 8.04
CA LEU A 202 -7.34 2.95 9.41
C LEU A 202 -5.89 2.78 9.88
N GLU A 203 -5.21 1.70 9.48
CA GLU A 203 -3.78 1.51 9.77
C GLU A 203 -2.92 2.65 9.20
N PHE A 204 -3.20 3.06 7.95
CA PHE A 204 -2.51 4.18 7.30
C PHE A 204 -2.81 5.52 8.00
N CYS A 205 -4.06 5.75 8.38
CA CYS A 205 -4.46 6.93 9.15
C CYS A 205 -3.78 6.99 10.53
N ASN A 206 -3.70 5.85 11.22
CA ASN A 206 -3.06 5.69 12.51
C ASN A 206 -1.53 5.93 12.46
N ASP A 207 -0.87 5.54 11.36
CA ASP A 207 0.53 5.88 11.08
C ASP A 207 0.73 7.32 10.57
N ARG A 208 -0.35 8.13 10.51
CA ARG A 208 -0.38 9.57 10.15
C ARG A 208 0.13 9.86 8.75
N ILE A 209 -0.38 9.12 7.77
CA ILE A 209 -0.12 9.41 6.36
C ILE A 209 -0.52 10.87 6.02
N PRO A 210 0.31 11.64 5.30
CA PRO A 210 -0.07 12.97 4.85
C PRO A 210 -1.27 12.93 3.89
N PHE A 211 -2.28 13.75 4.16
CA PHE A 211 -3.40 13.98 3.23
C PHE A 211 -3.02 15.07 2.23
N LYS A 212 -3.20 14.79 0.94
CA LYS A 212 -2.93 15.76 -0.13
C LYS A 212 -4.20 16.54 -0.51
N ALA A 213 -4.02 17.76 -1.02
CA ALA A 213 -5.11 18.61 -1.48
C ALA A 213 -5.97 17.97 -2.60
N ASN A 214 -5.36 17.16 -3.47
CA ASN A 214 -6.08 16.44 -4.52
C ASN A 214 -7.01 15.33 -4.01
N TYR A 215 -7.00 15.01 -2.71
CA TYR A 215 -7.95 14.07 -2.11
C TYR A 215 -9.31 14.71 -1.80
N LEU A 216 -9.33 16.04 -1.68
CA LEU A 216 -10.53 16.78 -1.28
C LEU A 216 -11.76 16.51 -2.18
N PRO A 217 -11.66 16.40 -3.52
CA PRO A 217 -12.80 16.06 -4.36
C PRO A 217 -13.43 14.71 -4.02
N TYR A 218 -12.63 13.74 -3.55
CA TYR A 218 -13.10 12.42 -3.14
C TYR A 218 -13.72 12.46 -1.74
N LEU A 219 -13.02 13.08 -0.79
CA LEU A 219 -13.50 13.21 0.60
C LEU A 219 -14.85 13.91 0.68
N LYS A 220 -15.09 14.93 -0.16
CA LYS A 220 -16.39 15.62 -0.24
C LYS A 220 -17.58 14.72 -0.58
N LEU A 221 -17.33 13.55 -1.17
CA LEU A 221 -18.37 12.61 -1.57
C LEU A 221 -18.79 11.67 -0.44
N SER A 222 -18.00 11.58 0.63
CA SER A 222 -18.15 10.55 1.66
C SER A 222 -19.14 10.97 2.75
N ASN A 223 -20.07 10.09 3.10
CA ASN A 223 -20.94 10.22 4.27
C ASN A 223 -20.40 9.47 5.48
N GLU A 224 -19.46 8.55 5.29
CA GLU A 224 -18.92 7.75 6.39
C GLU A 224 -17.95 8.54 7.28
N GLU A 225 -18.26 8.62 8.58
CA GLU A 225 -17.43 9.35 9.54
C GLU A 225 -16.03 8.76 9.68
N GLU A 226 -15.89 7.43 9.60
CA GLU A 226 -14.61 6.75 9.69
C GLU A 226 -13.63 7.22 8.59
N ILE A 227 -14.15 7.64 7.43
CA ILE A 227 -13.35 8.21 6.34
C ILE A 227 -12.99 9.67 6.61
N ILE A 228 -13.98 10.48 6.99
CA ILE A 228 -13.84 11.94 7.09
C ILE A 228 -13.03 12.36 8.31
N LYS A 229 -13.26 11.69 9.44
CA LYS A 229 -12.71 12.05 10.74
C LYS A 229 -11.17 12.07 10.78
N PRO A 230 -10.44 11.06 10.25
CA PRO A 230 -8.98 11.11 10.17
C PRO A 230 -8.41 12.34 9.45
N PHE A 231 -9.10 12.81 8.40
CA PHE A 231 -8.67 13.99 7.65
C PHE A 231 -8.75 15.26 8.52
N PHE A 232 -9.85 15.45 9.25
CA PHE A 232 -10.07 16.65 10.09
C PHE A 232 -9.40 16.59 11.47
N GLU A 233 -9.19 15.40 12.04
CA GLU A 233 -8.61 15.26 13.39
C GLU A 233 -7.11 15.00 13.39
N ILE A 234 -6.56 14.45 12.30
CA ILE A 234 -5.12 14.14 12.18
C ILE A 234 -4.50 14.94 11.03
N GLY A 235 -5.00 14.76 9.80
CA GLY A 235 -4.39 15.32 8.60
C GLY A 235 -4.26 16.84 8.63
N LEU A 236 -5.39 17.54 8.74
CA LEU A 236 -5.42 19.00 8.76
C LEU A 236 -4.74 19.61 9.99
N PRO A 237 -4.94 19.11 11.22
CA PRO A 237 -4.19 19.61 12.37
C PRO A 237 -2.67 19.54 12.20
N ILE A 238 -2.13 18.48 11.57
CA ILE A 238 -0.70 18.41 11.24
C ILE A 238 -0.29 19.54 10.28
N ILE A 239 -1.07 19.79 9.23
CA ILE A 239 -0.79 20.84 8.24
C ILE A 239 -0.79 22.23 8.90
N PHE A 240 -1.82 22.52 9.70
CA PHE A 240 -1.99 23.81 10.39
C PHE A 240 -1.18 23.94 11.68
N ASN A 241 -0.40 22.91 12.06
CA ASN A 241 0.35 22.84 13.30
C ASN A 241 -0.52 23.09 14.56
N LEU A 242 -1.70 22.48 14.57
CA LEU A 242 -2.62 22.47 15.71
C LEU A 242 -2.39 21.22 16.56
N GLU A 243 -2.79 21.25 17.84
CA GLU A 243 -2.78 20.04 18.67
C GLU A 243 -3.69 18.96 18.05
N LEU A 244 -3.40 17.68 18.24
CA LEU A 244 -4.31 16.63 17.76
C LEU A 244 -5.46 16.47 18.75
N ASN A 245 -6.71 16.50 18.26
CA ASN A 245 -7.89 16.28 19.09
C ASN A 245 -7.90 14.84 19.65
N SER A 246 -7.44 13.87 18.84
CA SER A 246 -7.26 12.49 19.27
C SER A 246 -5.78 12.20 19.57
N LYS A 247 -5.49 11.89 20.84
CA LYS A 247 -4.19 11.28 21.23
C LYS A 247 -4.18 9.76 21.04
N LEU A 248 -5.36 9.17 20.84
CA LEU A 248 -5.58 7.73 20.71
C LEU A 248 -5.69 7.33 19.24
N LEU A 249 -5.16 6.15 18.92
CA LEU A 249 -5.32 5.51 17.62
C LEU A 249 -6.79 5.15 17.40
N TYR A 250 -7.26 5.23 16.15
CA TYR A 250 -8.56 4.71 15.77
C TYR A 250 -8.60 3.20 16.01
N ASP A 251 -9.68 2.74 16.62
CA ASP A 251 -9.92 1.31 16.84
C ASP A 251 -10.15 0.61 15.50
N ILE A 252 -9.59 -0.59 15.36
CA ILE A 252 -9.67 -1.38 14.13
C ILE A 252 -10.41 -2.67 14.47
N SER A 253 -11.73 -2.62 14.31
CA SER A 253 -12.63 -3.74 14.61
C SER A 253 -12.81 -4.73 13.44
N TYR A 254 -12.22 -4.44 12.28
CA TYR A 254 -12.31 -5.29 11.10
C TYR A 254 -11.40 -6.52 11.22
N GLU A 255 -11.98 -7.71 11.05
CA GLU A 255 -11.23 -8.96 11.07
C GLU A 255 -10.27 -9.03 9.87
N CYS A 256 -8.96 -8.97 10.13
CA CYS A 256 -7.96 -9.10 9.09
C CYS A 256 -6.68 -9.82 9.59
N ASN A 257 -6.21 -10.78 8.79
CA ASN A 257 -5.00 -11.54 9.10
C ASN A 257 -3.75 -10.78 8.62
N ARG A 258 -3.22 -9.91 9.48
CA ARG A 258 -1.94 -9.20 9.27
C ARG A 258 -0.76 -10.07 9.72
N PRO A 259 0.28 -10.26 8.89
CA PRO A 259 1.51 -10.90 9.33
C PRO A 259 2.25 -10.04 10.36
N GLU A 260 2.96 -10.69 11.27
CA GLU A 260 3.89 -9.98 12.14
C GLU A 260 4.99 -9.31 11.31
N TYR A 261 5.24 -8.02 11.56
CA TYR A 261 6.35 -7.29 10.96
C TYR A 261 7.32 -6.83 12.04
N LYS A 262 8.53 -7.39 12.04
CA LYS A 262 9.59 -7.02 12.98
C LYS A 262 10.40 -5.86 12.44
N ILE A 263 10.25 -4.68 13.04
CA ILE A 263 11.03 -3.50 12.66
C ILE A 263 12.48 -3.67 13.15
N ASN A 264 13.41 -3.87 12.21
CA ASN A 264 14.84 -3.95 12.50
C ASN A 264 15.51 -2.56 12.52
N LYS A 265 16.77 -2.49 12.96
CA LYS A 265 17.54 -1.22 13.05
C LYS A 265 17.67 -0.48 11.71
N ILE A 266 17.78 -1.21 10.60
CA ILE A 266 17.89 -0.64 9.24
C ILE A 266 16.56 0.01 8.86
N THR A 267 15.44 -0.70 9.02
CA THR A 267 14.09 -0.18 8.81
C THR A 267 13.81 1.05 9.68
N GLN A 268 14.22 1.04 10.95
CA GLN A 268 14.10 2.21 11.82
C GLN A 268 14.90 3.41 11.28
N LYS A 269 16.11 3.19 10.77
CA LYS A 269 16.93 4.26 10.18
C LYS A 269 16.28 4.84 8.92
N HIS A 270 15.75 3.99 8.03
CA HIS A 270 15.01 4.43 6.84
C HIS A 270 13.75 5.21 7.22
N ARG A 271 12.93 4.69 8.14
CA ARG A 271 11.76 5.41 8.67
C ARG A 271 12.13 6.75 9.26
N ARG A 272 13.21 6.86 10.04
CA ARG A 272 13.68 8.15 10.59
C ARG A 272 14.14 9.12 9.51
N LYS A 273 14.76 8.64 8.42
CA LYS A 273 15.15 9.48 7.28
C LYS A 273 13.91 10.07 6.60
N ASN A 274 12.86 9.28 6.44
CA ASN A 274 11.61 9.69 5.78
C ASN A 274 10.72 10.52 6.73
N ASN A 275 10.76 10.23 8.03
CA ASN A 275 9.99 10.92 9.07
C ASN A 275 10.72 12.13 9.68
N LYS A 276 11.71 12.71 8.98
CA LYS A 276 12.27 13.99 9.39
C LYS A 276 11.12 14.99 9.55
N VAL A 277 11.16 15.77 10.64
CA VAL A 277 10.12 16.72 11.04
C VAL A 277 9.54 17.41 9.81
N ILE A 278 8.24 17.17 9.56
CA ILE A 278 7.51 17.84 8.48
C ILE A 278 7.60 19.32 8.81
N LYS A 279 8.48 20.04 8.09
CA LYS A 279 8.59 21.48 8.26
C LYS A 279 7.30 22.06 7.69
N ILE A 280 6.58 22.82 8.51
CA ILE A 280 5.32 23.47 8.10
C ILE A 280 5.56 24.21 6.79
N ASN A 281 4.85 23.80 5.76
CA ASN A 281 4.89 24.48 4.48
C ASN A 281 3.86 25.61 4.52
N LYS A 282 4.32 26.84 4.76
CA LYS A 282 3.44 28.02 4.82
C LYS A 282 2.58 28.19 3.56
N ASN A 283 3.07 27.77 2.40
CA ASN A 283 2.30 27.85 1.16
C ASN A 283 1.14 26.85 1.16
N GLU A 284 1.37 25.63 1.65
CA GLU A 284 0.34 24.60 1.79
C GLU A 284 -0.75 25.02 2.79
N VAL A 285 -0.37 25.62 3.92
CA VAL A 285 -1.32 26.19 4.89
C VAL A 285 -2.19 27.28 4.23
N LYS A 286 -1.57 28.23 3.52
CA LYS A 286 -2.28 29.29 2.80
C LYS A 286 -3.23 28.72 1.73
N GLU A 287 -2.81 27.68 1.02
CA GLU A 287 -3.63 27.01 0.02
C GLU A 287 -4.86 26.34 0.64
N TRP A 288 -4.68 25.55 1.69
CA TRP A 288 -5.79 24.91 2.42
C TRP A 288 -6.74 25.93 3.03
N PHE A 289 -6.21 26.98 3.65
CA PHE A 289 -7.02 28.06 4.20
C PHE A 289 -7.89 28.73 3.14
N ARG A 290 -7.32 29.03 1.96
CA ARG A 290 -8.05 29.59 0.82
C ARG A 290 -9.16 28.64 0.34
N ILE A 291 -8.84 27.35 0.21
CA ILE A 291 -9.80 26.34 -0.23
C ILE A 291 -11.00 26.26 0.73
N PHE A 292 -10.74 26.18 2.04
CA PHE A 292 -11.82 26.11 3.03
C PHE A 292 -12.59 27.42 3.17
N LYS A 293 -11.93 28.57 3.10
CA LYS A 293 -12.58 29.87 3.08
C LYS A 293 -13.61 29.94 1.94
N ASN A 294 -13.22 29.51 0.74
CA ASN A 294 -14.14 29.48 -0.40
C ASN A 294 -15.31 28.52 -0.16
N ILE A 295 -15.05 27.31 0.35
CA ILE A 295 -16.13 26.34 0.62
C ILE A 295 -17.09 26.83 1.71
N TYR A 296 -16.58 27.56 2.71
CA TYR A 296 -17.35 28.03 3.86
C TYR A 296 -18.18 29.29 3.55
N TYR A 297 -17.61 30.29 2.88
CA TYR A 297 -18.26 31.58 2.63
C TYR A 297 -18.98 31.69 1.28
N ASP A 298 -18.59 30.92 0.26
CA ASP A 298 -19.38 30.88 -0.97
C ASP A 298 -20.67 30.09 -0.68
N HIS A 299 -21.72 30.79 -0.23
CA HIS A 299 -23.11 30.33 -0.28
C HIS A 299 -23.63 30.19 -1.73
N ALA A 300 -22.75 29.90 -2.70
CA ALA A 300 -23.13 29.77 -4.10
C ALA A 300 -23.91 28.46 -4.30
N PRO A 301 -25.14 28.50 -4.83
CA PRO A 301 -25.94 27.32 -5.15
C PRO A 301 -25.46 26.67 -6.46
N VAL A 302 -24.15 26.36 -6.55
CA VAL A 302 -23.54 25.67 -7.70
C VAL A 302 -22.67 24.52 -7.20
N ASN A 303 -23.24 23.71 -6.31
CA ASN A 303 -23.19 22.24 -6.34
C ASN A 303 -23.66 21.69 -4.98
N ASN A 304 -24.80 21.01 -4.98
CA ASN A 304 -25.23 20.08 -3.92
C ASN A 304 -24.28 18.87 -3.79
N SER A 305 -22.95 19.07 -3.78
CA SER A 305 -21.97 17.98 -3.92
C SER A 305 -21.09 17.72 -2.70
N ILE A 306 -21.35 18.38 -1.56
CA ILE A 306 -20.70 18.04 -0.29
C ILE A 306 -21.72 17.41 0.64
N THR A 307 -21.29 16.36 1.34
CA THR A 307 -22.13 15.65 2.31
C THR A 307 -22.30 16.45 3.60
N ASP A 308 -23.40 16.20 4.32
CA ASP A 308 -23.67 16.86 5.61
C ASP A 308 -22.59 16.52 6.65
N VAL A 309 -22.08 15.29 6.62
CA VAL A 309 -20.98 14.84 7.48
C VAL A 309 -19.71 15.65 7.19
N PHE A 310 -19.32 15.79 5.92
CA PHE A 310 -18.16 16.62 5.56
C PHE A 310 -18.36 18.09 5.98
N ARG A 311 -19.56 18.65 5.76
CA ARG A 311 -19.89 20.03 6.13
C ARG A 311 -19.74 20.25 7.63
N ARG A 312 -20.29 19.36 8.47
CA ARG A 312 -20.20 19.46 9.93
C ARG A 312 -18.74 19.49 10.40
N TYR A 313 -17.92 18.55 9.95
CA TYR A 313 -16.50 18.52 10.32
C TYR A 313 -15.71 19.72 9.78
N LEU A 314 -16.07 20.24 8.61
CA LEU A 314 -15.49 21.48 8.08
C LEU A 314 -15.84 22.68 8.96
N GLU A 315 -17.09 22.83 9.40
CA GLU A 315 -17.54 23.91 10.26
C GLU A 315 -16.81 23.90 11.60
N GLU A 316 -16.75 22.74 12.27
CA GLU A 316 -16.02 22.55 13.52
C GLU A 316 -14.52 22.87 13.37
N PHE A 317 -13.90 22.41 12.28
CA PHE A 317 -12.49 22.67 12.03
C PHE A 317 -12.22 24.15 11.67
N TRP A 318 -13.15 24.80 10.97
CA TRP A 318 -13.04 26.22 10.61
C TRP A 318 -13.09 27.11 11.85
N GLU A 319 -13.99 26.83 12.80
CA GLU A 319 -14.03 27.51 14.11
C GLU A 319 -12.72 27.31 14.88
N ARG A 320 -12.15 26.10 14.82
CA ARG A 320 -10.88 25.77 15.45
C ARG A 320 -9.70 26.55 14.86
N ILE A 321 -9.66 26.71 13.54
CA ILE A 321 -8.66 27.55 12.90
C ILE A 321 -8.83 29.01 13.32
N ASN A 322 -10.05 29.56 13.27
CA ASN A 322 -10.27 30.97 13.60
C ASN A 322 -9.99 31.30 15.08
N SER A 323 -10.27 30.37 16.00
CA SER A 323 -9.96 30.52 17.43
C SER A 323 -8.47 30.39 17.75
N SER A 324 -7.69 29.72 16.90
CA SER A 324 -6.22 29.61 17.01
C SER A 324 -5.47 30.71 16.24
N GLN A 325 -6.10 31.34 15.24
CA GLN A 325 -5.54 32.39 14.39
C GLN A 325 -5.51 33.80 15.02
N THR A 326 -5.55 33.92 16.35
CA THR A 326 -5.06 35.13 17.05
C THR A 326 -3.54 35.36 16.92
N LEU A 327 -2.84 34.58 16.08
CA LEU A 327 -1.41 34.69 15.81
C LEU A 327 -1.12 34.65 14.30
N GLU A 328 -0.90 35.84 13.74
CA GLU A 328 -0.07 36.15 12.56
C GLU A 328 -0.36 35.41 11.24
N ILE A 329 -1.34 35.91 10.47
CA ILE A 329 -1.33 35.79 9.01
C ILE A 329 -1.45 37.21 8.43
N ASP A 330 -0.31 37.90 8.35
CA ASP A 330 -0.04 38.93 7.34
C ASP A 330 0.65 38.31 6.11
#